data_AF-A0A644ZNG3-F1
#
_entry.id   AF-A0A644ZNG3-F1
#
_cell.length_a   1.000
_cell.length_b   1.000
_cell.length_c   1.000
_cell.angle_alpha   90.00
_cell.angle_beta   90.00
_cell.angle_gamma   90.00
#
_symmetry.space_group_name_H-M   'P 1'
#
loop_
_entity.id
_entity.type
_entity.pdbx_description
1 polymer ?
#
loop_
_entity_poly.entity_id
_entity_poly.type
_entity_poly.pdbx_seq_one_letter_code
_entity_poly.pdbx_strand_id
1 'polypeptide(L)'
;MVLNQNDEVQGQIAAITEGYLQIINTANDEEVKEINTKDFKIWTKELKEVSDGKGVDILKEYKTHIEALPELITRENTVSEVEYIYSILSKVQE
;
A
#
# COMPACT_ATOMS: atom_id res chain seq x y z
N MET A 1 15.66 -1.06 -6.36
CA MET A 1 15.36 0.08 -5.47
C MET A 1 15.38 -0.44 -4.03
N VAL A 2 15.96 0.31 -3.09
CA VAL A 2 15.95 -0.04 -1.67
C VAL A 2 15.41 1.18 -0.92
N LEU A 3 14.21 1.04 -0.35
CA LEU A 3 13.68 2.04 0.58
C LEU A 3 14.50 1.98 1.87
N ASN A 4 14.86 3.14 2.41
CA ASN A 4 15.56 3.20 3.69
C ASN A 4 14.58 2.87 4.82
N GLN A 5 14.56 1.61 5.26
CA GLN A 5 13.65 1.16 6.32
C GLN A 5 13.93 1.80 7.69
N ASN A 6 15.08 2.45 7.88
CA ASN A 6 15.39 3.19 9.10
C ASN A 6 14.81 4.62 9.10
N ASP A 7 14.36 5.11 7.94
CA ASP A 7 13.61 6.37 7.84
C ASP A 7 12.12 6.10 8.11
N GLU A 8 11.48 6.92 8.95
CA GLU A 8 10.09 6.65 9.37
C GLU A 8 9.10 6.71 8.20
N VAL A 9 9.31 7.61 7.24
CA VAL A 9 8.44 7.73 6.06
C VAL A 9 8.68 6.55 5.11
N GLN A 10 9.92 6.34 4.68
CA GLN A 10 10.24 5.28 3.72
C GLN A 10 10.02 3.88 4.30
N GLY A 11 10.26 3.69 5.60
CA GLY A 11 9.96 2.45 6.30
C GLY A 11 8.47 2.12 6.30
N GLN A 12 7.59 3.11 6.54
CA GLN A 12 6.15 2.87 6.42
C GLN A 12 5.70 2.63 4.98
N ILE A 13 6.23 3.38 4.00
CA ILE A 13 5.94 3.12 2.59
C ILE A 13 6.35 1.69 2.21
N ALA A 14 7.50 1.22 2.69
CA ALA A 14 7.97 -0.15 2.44
C ALA A 14 7.02 -1.20 3.05
N ALA A 15 6.66 -1.03 4.32
CA ALA A 15 5.77 -1.96 5.02
C ALA A 15 4.38 -2.01 4.37
N ILE A 16 3.82 -0.85 4.03
CA ILE A 16 2.55 -0.74 3.33
C ILE A 16 2.63 -1.43 1.97
N THR A 17 3.69 -1.18 1.20
CA THR A 17 3.90 -1.80 -0.12
C THR A 17 3.95 -3.32 -0.01
N GLU A 18 4.68 -3.85 0.97
CA GLU A 18 4.79 -5.29 1.19
C GLU A 18 3.44 -5.92 1.51
N GLY A 19 2.70 -5.36 2.48
CA GLY A 19 1.35 -5.83 2.82
C GLY A 19 0.39 -5.73 1.63
N TYR A 20 0.51 -4.67 0.83
CA TYR A 20 -0.36 -4.49 -0.33
C TYR A 20 -0.06 -5.51 -1.44
N LEU A 21 1.22 -5.78 -1.72
CA LEU A 21 1.62 -6.81 -2.67
C LEU A 21 1.18 -8.21 -2.22
N GLN A 22 1.17 -8.51 -0.92
CA GLN A 22 0.63 -9.78 -0.41
C GLN A 22 -0.87 -9.93 -0.72
N ILE A 23 -1.67 -8.88 -0.52
CA ILE A 23 -3.09 -8.86 -0.88
C ILE A 23 -3.27 -9.11 -2.37
N ILE A 24 -2.51 -8.41 -3.21
CA ILE A 24 -2.57 -8.54 -4.67
C ILE A 24 -2.18 -9.95 -5.11
N ASN A 25 -1.09 -10.49 -4.58
CA ASN A 25 -0.64 -11.84 -4.89
C ASN A 25 -1.70 -12.88 -4.49
N THR A 26 -2.34 -12.70 -3.34
CA THR A 26 -3.39 -13.59 -2.86
C THR A 26 -4.64 -13.48 -3.74
N ALA A 27 -5.06 -12.28 -4.14
CA ALA A 27 -6.19 -12.07 -5.05
C ALA A 27 -5.93 -12.62 -6.47
N ASN A 28 -4.66 -12.77 -6.87
CA ASN A 28 -4.27 -13.37 -8.13
C ASN A 28 -4.25 -14.90 -8.12
N ASP A 29 -4.27 -15.55 -6.95
CA ASP A 29 -4.35 -17.01 -6.82
C ASP A 29 -5.66 -17.55 -7.44
N GLU A 30 -5.56 -18.59 -8.28
CA GLU A 30 -6.70 -19.18 -9.01
C GLU A 30 -7.84 -19.64 -8.10
N GLU A 31 -7.53 -20.05 -6.87
CA GLU A 31 -8.52 -20.52 -5.89
C GLU A 31 -9.22 -19.38 -5.12
N VAL A 32 -8.67 -18.17 -5.19
CA VAL A 32 -9.17 -16.99 -4.48
C VAL A 32 -10.10 -16.19 -5.39
N LYS A 33 -11.36 -16.03 -4.95
CA LYS A 33 -12.35 -15.20 -5.67
C LYS A 33 -12.19 -13.71 -5.34
N GLU A 34 -12.00 -13.41 -4.07
CA GLU A 34 -11.95 -12.05 -3.54
C GLU A 34 -11.21 -12.01 -2.21
N ILE A 35 -10.62 -10.86 -1.90
CA ILE A 35 -9.96 -10.57 -0.63
C ILE A 35 -10.66 -9.38 0.02
N ASN A 36 -11.05 -9.53 1.29
CA ASN A 36 -11.57 -8.42 2.08
C ASN A 36 -10.43 -7.49 2.52
N THR A 37 -10.58 -6.19 2.31
CA THR A 37 -9.53 -5.18 2.58
C THR A 37 -9.63 -4.54 3.97
N LYS A 38 -10.65 -4.90 4.76
CA LYS A 38 -10.95 -4.25 6.05
C LYS A 38 -9.78 -4.30 7.02
N ASP A 39 -9.15 -5.47 7.17
CA ASP A 39 -8.03 -5.65 8.10
C ASP A 39 -6.82 -4.84 7.66
N PHE A 40 -6.57 -4.77 6.35
CA PHE A 40 -5.49 -3.96 5.79
C PHE A 40 -5.71 -2.46 6.00
N LYS A 41 -6.95 -1.99 5.82
CA LYS A 41 -7.35 -0.60 6.10
C LYS A 41 -7.16 -0.25 7.57
N ILE A 42 -7.59 -1.13 8.47
CA ILE A 42 -7.45 -0.92 9.92
C ILE A 42 -5.97 -0.88 10.29
N TRP A 43 -5.20 -1.88 9.87
CA TRP A 43 -3.76 -1.94 10.12
C TRP A 43 -3.03 -0.67 9.63
N THR A 44 -3.34 -0.20 8.42
CA THR A 44 -2.71 1.01 7.86
C THR A 44 -3.02 2.27 8.67
N LYS A 45 -4.23 2.37 9.23
CA LYS A 45 -4.64 3.47 10.13
C LYS A 45 -3.94 3.41 11.49
N GLU A 46 -3.64 2.21 11.98
CA GLU A 46 -2.97 2.00 13.26
C GLU A 46 -1.45 2.20 13.19
N LEU A 47 -0.87 2.29 11.99
CA LEU A 47 0.53 2.65 11.82
C LEU A 47 0.81 4.03 12.42
N LYS A 48 1.94 4.14 13.15
CA LYS A 48 2.40 5.37 13.81
C LYS A 48 2.20 6.58 12.89
N GLU A 49 1.62 7.65 13.42
CA GLU A 49 1.49 8.90 12.67
C GLU A 49 2.87 9.51 12.42
N VAL A 50 3.13 9.88 11.17
CA VAL A 50 4.35 10.59 10.74
C VAL A 50 3.92 11.92 10.16
N SER A 51 4.28 13.00 10.83
CA SER A 51 3.81 14.36 10.51
C SER A 51 4.81 15.17 9.68
N ASP A 52 6.06 14.72 9.57
CA ASP A 52 7.15 15.40 8.87
C ASP A 52 8.14 14.38 8.28
N GLY A 53 8.98 14.81 7.35
CA GLY A 53 9.98 13.99 6.65
C GLY A 53 9.85 14.08 5.13
N LYS A 54 10.97 13.81 4.41
CA LYS A 54 10.95 13.79 2.94
C LYS A 54 9.97 12.72 2.46
N GLY A 55 8.96 13.12 1.69
CA GLY A 55 7.94 12.21 1.15
C GLY A 55 6.76 11.93 2.09
N VAL A 56 6.61 12.66 3.20
CA VAL A 56 5.46 12.49 4.11
C VAL A 56 4.11 12.67 3.40
N ASP A 57 4.05 13.57 2.41
CA ASP A 57 2.83 13.78 1.62
C ASP A 57 2.52 12.57 0.72
N ILE A 58 3.55 11.88 0.22
CA ILE A 58 3.40 10.63 -0.54
C ILE A 58 2.87 9.52 0.38
N LEU A 59 3.38 9.43 1.61
CA LEU A 59 2.86 8.48 2.61
C LEU A 59 1.38 8.76 2.93
N LYS A 60 1.00 10.03 3.12
CA LYS A 60 -0.40 10.43 3.34
C LYS A 60 -1.28 10.05 2.15
N GLU A 61 -0.86 10.37 0.93
CA GLU A 61 -1.54 9.98 -0.31
C GLU A 61 -1.75 8.46 -0.36
N TYR A 62 -0.71 7.69 -0.04
CA TYR A 62 -0.77 6.23 -0.04
C TYR A 62 -1.77 5.69 0.99
N LYS A 63 -1.73 6.20 2.22
CA LYS A 63 -2.70 5.83 3.27
C LYS A 63 -4.13 6.20 2.86
N THR A 64 -4.35 7.38 2.28
CA THR A 64 -5.67 7.79 1.79
C THR A 64 -6.21 6.86 0.70
N HIS A 65 -5.38 6.42 -0.25
CA HIS A 65 -5.80 5.42 -1.24
C HIS A 65 -6.22 4.11 -0.60
N ILE A 66 -5.47 3.64 0.39
CA ILE A 66 -5.78 2.39 1.10
C ILE A 66 -7.14 2.50 1.81
N GLU A 67 -7.41 3.62 2.48
CA GLU A 67 -8.71 3.88 3.10
C GLU A 67 -9.86 3.85 2.10
N ALA A 68 -9.61 4.32 0.87
CA ALA A 68 -10.57 4.40 -0.22
C ALA A 68 -10.72 3.09 -1.01
N LEU A 69 -9.94 2.04 -0.71
CA LEU A 69 -10.06 0.76 -1.41
C LEU A 69 -11.48 0.22 -1.36
N PRO A 70 -11.91 -0.57 -2.35
CA PRO A 70 -13.17 -1.31 -2.24
C PRO A 70 -13.13 -2.25 -1.04
N GLU A 71 -14.28 -2.65 -0.52
CA GLU A 71 -14.36 -3.66 0.56
C GLU A 71 -13.73 -4.99 0.13
N LEU A 72 -13.82 -5.31 -1.16
CA LEU A 72 -13.34 -6.54 -1.78
C LEU A 72 -12.44 -6.20 -2.96
N ILE A 73 -11.27 -6.84 -3.03
CA ILE A 73 -10.41 -6.85 -4.21
C ILE A 73 -10.57 -8.19 -4.91
N THR A 74 -10.77 -8.14 -6.23
CA THR A 74 -10.78 -9.31 -7.11
C THR A 74 -9.57 -9.28 -8.04
N ARG A 75 -9.30 -10.39 -8.74
CA ARG A 75 -8.24 -10.47 -9.76
C ARG A 75 -8.31 -9.33 -10.78
N GLU A 76 -9.52 -8.91 -11.19
CA GLU A 76 -9.73 -7.86 -12.19
C GLU A 76 -9.21 -6.49 -11.73
N ASN A 77 -9.19 -6.25 -10.41
CA ASN A 77 -8.72 -4.99 -9.83
C ASN A 77 -7.20 -4.97 -9.65
N THR A 78 -6.54 -6.13 -9.61
CA THR A 78 -5.12 -6.21 -9.20
C THR A 78 -4.18 -5.44 -10.11
N VAL A 79 -4.44 -5.36 -11.41
CA VAL A 79 -3.58 -4.64 -12.36
C VAL A 79 -3.53 -3.15 -12.03
N SER A 80 -4.68 -2.51 -11.83
CA SER A 80 -4.73 -1.09 -11.48
C SER A 80 -4.11 -0.82 -10.11
N GLU A 81 -4.25 -1.75 -9.16
CA GLU A 81 -3.60 -1.59 -7.84
C GLU A 81 -2.08 -1.74 -7.90
N VAL A 82 -1.56 -2.66 -8.71
CA VAL A 82 -0.11 -2.76 -8.96
C VAL A 82 0.43 -1.49 -9.61
N GLU A 83 -0.27 -0.94 -10.61
CA GLU A 83 0.09 0.33 -11.23
C GLU A 83 0.12 1.48 -10.22
N TYR A 84 -0.86 1.52 -9.31
CA TYR A 84 -0.88 2.52 -8.23
C TYR A 84 0.34 2.38 -7.31
N ILE A 85 0.68 1.16 -6.88
CA ILE A 85 1.88 0.90 -6.06
C ILE A 85 3.13 1.41 -6.78
N TYR A 86 3.30 1.09 -8.07
CA TYR A 86 4.43 1.59 -8.85
C TYR A 86 4.46 3.12 -8.93
N SER A 87 3.30 3.77 -9.05
CA SER A 87 3.22 5.24 -9.07
C SER A 87 3.74 5.84 -7.76
N ILE A 88 3.38 5.27 -6.61
CA ILE A 88 3.88 5.70 -5.30
C ILE A 88 5.39 5.49 -5.22
N LEU A 89 5.88 4.31 -5.57
CA LEU A 89 7.31 4.00 -5.52
C LEU A 89 8.14 4.87 -6.46
N SER A 90 7.58 5.32 -7.59
CA SER A 90 8.24 6.26 -8.49
C SER A 90 8.38 7.66 -7.88
N LYS A 91 7.35 8.16 -7.18
CA LYS A 91 7.38 9.46 -6.50
C LYS A 91 8.41 9.51 -5.37
N VAL A 92 8.62 8.40 -4.67
CA VAL A 92 9.62 8.31 -3.58
C VAL A 92 11.06 8.38 -4.10
N GLN A 93 11.27 8.11 -5.39
CA GLN A 93 12.61 8.18 -6.02
C GLN A 93 13.05 9.61 -6.35
N GLU A 94 12.11 10.57 -6.42
CA GLU A 94 12.39 12.00 -6.67
C GLU A 94 12.89 12.72 -5.39
#